data_AF-A0A968IXB8-F1
#
_entry.id   AF-A0A968IXB8-F1
#
_cell.length_a   1.000
_cell.length_b   1.000
_cell.length_c   1.000
_cell.angle_alpha   90.00
_cell.angle_beta   90.00
_cell.angle_gamma   90.00
#
_symmetry.space_group_name_H-M   'P 1'
#
loop_
_entity.id
_entity.type
_entity.pdbx_description
1 polymer ?
#
loop_
_entity_poly.entity_id
_entity_poly.type
_entity_poly.pdbx_seq_one_letter_code
_entity_poly.pdbx_strand_id
1 'polypeptide(L)'
;MERAIALLAANGSLLGVLSPAAGAVLALHGTLGTYIVLYVLRIVMTWYPALPLDRFPYRWVVAPTEPLLVPLRRWIPPLGGLDISPVVGVGLFSLLREILLGQQGLLTGWGG
;
A
#
# COMPACT_ATOMS: atom_id res chain seq x y z
N MET A 1 4.56 -44.40 -1.97
CA MET A 1 4.10 -43.59 -0.82
C MET A 1 4.49 -42.13 -0.97
N GLU A 2 5.77 -41.82 -1.23
CA GLU A 2 6.28 -40.44 -1.40
C GLU A 2 5.57 -39.62 -2.49
N ARG A 3 5.18 -40.25 -3.61
CA ARG A 3 4.45 -39.57 -4.70
C ARG A 3 3.01 -39.19 -4.35
N ALA A 4 2.35 -39.93 -3.44
CA ALA A 4 1.00 -39.59 -2.99
C ALA A 4 1.02 -38.39 -2.02
N ILE A 5 2.05 -38.29 -1.19
CA ILE A 5 2.28 -37.16 -0.27
C ILE A 5 2.59 -35.88 -1.06
N ALA A 6 3.42 -35.97 -2.11
CA ALA A 6 3.72 -34.85 -2.99
C ALA A 6 2.48 -34.34 -3.76
N LEU A 7 1.61 -35.24 -4.23
CA LEU A 7 0.36 -34.88 -4.91
C LEU A 7 -0.68 -34.27 -3.96
N LEU A 8 -0.74 -34.73 -2.70
CA LEU A 8 -1.62 -34.17 -1.67
C LEU A 8 -1.15 -32.76 -1.24
N ALA A 9 0.16 -32.57 -1.09
CA ALA A 9 0.76 -31.26 -0.78
C ALA A 9 0.62 -30.25 -1.94
N ALA A 10 0.77 -30.71 -3.18
CA ALA A 10 0.58 -29.87 -4.37
C ALA A 10 -0.89 -29.43 -4.56
N ASN A 11 -1.86 -30.30 -4.26
CA ASN A 11 -3.27 -29.90 -4.28
C ASN A 11 -3.59 -28.92 -3.13
N GLY A 12 -3.02 -29.11 -1.94
CA GLY A 12 -3.22 -28.21 -0.80
C GLY A 12 -2.64 -26.80 -1.02
N SER A 13 -1.48 -26.68 -1.69
CA SER A 13 -0.85 -25.38 -1.97
C SER A 13 -1.56 -24.60 -3.07
N LEU A 14 -2.01 -25.26 -4.14
CA LEU A 14 -2.79 -24.64 -5.21
C LEU A 14 -4.17 -24.18 -4.71
N LEU A 15 -4.85 -24.99 -3.89
CA LEU A 15 -6.13 -24.61 -3.29
C LEU A 15 -5.96 -23.48 -2.26
N GLY A 16 -4.81 -23.41 -1.57
CA GLY A 16 -4.46 -22.32 -0.66
C GLY A 16 -4.28 -20.98 -1.38
N VAL A 17 -3.59 -20.97 -2.53
CA VAL A 17 -3.37 -19.75 -3.34
C VAL A 17 -4.66 -19.24 -3.98
N LEU A 18 -5.54 -20.16 -4.40
CA LEU A 18 -6.83 -19.81 -4.98
C LEU A 18 -7.91 -19.51 -3.92
N SER A 19 -7.54 -19.56 -2.62
CA SER A 19 -8.48 -19.27 -1.55
C SER A 19 -8.86 -17.78 -1.55
N PRO A 20 -10.10 -17.43 -1.15
CA PRO A 20 -10.51 -16.04 -0.99
C PRO A 20 -9.60 -15.27 -0.02
N ALA A 21 -9.04 -15.95 0.99
CA ALA A 21 -8.11 -15.36 1.94
C ALA A 21 -6.79 -14.95 1.26
N ALA A 22 -6.20 -15.81 0.42
CA ALA A 22 -5.01 -15.47 -0.35
C ALA A 22 -5.27 -14.32 -1.32
N GLY A 23 -6.43 -14.30 -1.98
CA GLY A 23 -6.85 -13.18 -2.82
C GLY A 23 -6.93 -11.86 -2.05
N ALA A 24 -7.50 -11.86 -0.85
CA ALA A 24 -7.60 -10.68 0.01
C ALA A 24 -6.21 -10.18 0.46
N VAL A 25 -5.30 -11.09 0.82
CA VAL A 25 -3.93 -10.75 1.21
C VAL A 25 -3.16 -10.13 0.04
N LEU A 26 -3.30 -10.66 -1.17
CA LEU A 26 -2.67 -10.11 -2.38
C LEU A 26 -3.24 -8.73 -2.73
N ALA A 27 -4.56 -8.57 -2.67
CA ALA A 27 -5.21 -7.28 -2.89
C ALA A 27 -4.70 -6.23 -1.89
N LEU A 28 -4.62 -6.58 -0.61
CA LEU A 28 -4.13 -5.68 0.44
C LEU A 28 -2.66 -5.28 0.21
N HIS A 29 -1.80 -6.25 -0.13
CA HIS A 29 -0.40 -5.98 -0.53
C HIS A 29 -0.32 -4.97 -1.67
N GLY A 30 -1.08 -5.21 -2.74
CA GLY A 30 -1.13 -4.35 -3.91
C GLY A 30 -1.60 -2.95 -3.56
N THR A 31 -2.74 -2.83 -2.87
CA THR A 31 -3.33 -1.54 -2.50
C THR A 31 -2.39 -0.71 -1.62
N LEU A 32 -1.83 -1.29 -0.55
CA LEU A 32 -0.91 -0.56 0.33
C LEU A 32 0.35 -0.12 -0.42
N GLY A 33 0.91 -1.00 -1.26
CA GLY A 33 2.06 -0.69 -2.12
C GLY A 33 1.76 0.45 -3.10
N THR A 34 0.61 0.41 -3.77
CA THR A 34 0.16 1.48 -4.67
C THR A 34 0.07 2.81 -3.94
N TYR A 35 -0.56 2.86 -2.76
CA TYR A 35 -0.67 4.10 -1.99
C TYR A 35 0.69 4.68 -1.58
N ILE A 36 1.65 3.83 -1.19
CA ILE A 36 3.02 4.27 -0.90
C ILE A 36 3.63 4.97 -2.13
N VAL A 37 3.52 4.35 -3.31
CA VAL A 37 4.02 4.95 -4.56
C VAL A 37 3.30 6.28 -4.86
N LEU A 38 1.98 6.32 -4.72
CA LEU A 38 1.20 7.54 -4.93
C LEU A 38 1.63 8.65 -3.98
N TYR A 39 1.90 8.35 -2.70
CA TYR A 39 2.42 9.34 -1.76
C TYR A 39 3.83 9.80 -2.10
N VAL A 40 4.72 8.91 -2.55
CA VAL A 40 6.05 9.33 -3.06
C VAL A 40 5.91 10.28 -4.25
N LEU A 41 5.01 9.98 -5.19
CA LEU A 41 4.71 10.89 -6.30
C LEU A 41 4.14 12.23 -5.81
N ARG A 42 3.26 12.23 -4.80
CA ARG A 42 2.76 13.45 -4.17
C ARG A 42 3.90 14.28 -3.58
N ILE A 43 4.88 13.67 -2.90
CA ILE A 43 6.06 14.40 -2.38
C ILE A 43 6.79 15.12 -3.52
N VAL A 44 7.09 14.41 -4.62
CA VAL A 44 7.75 15.02 -5.77
C VAL A 44 6.92 16.15 -6.38
N MET A 45 5.60 15.97 -6.49
CA MET A 45 4.70 17.02 -7.01
C MET A 45 4.70 18.27 -6.14
N THR A 46 4.90 18.17 -4.82
CA THR A 46 4.93 19.35 -3.95
C THR A 46 6.13 20.25 -4.21
N TRP A 47 7.23 19.73 -4.75
CA TRP A 47 8.41 20.52 -5.13
C TRP A 47 8.16 21.40 -6.36
N TYR A 48 7.13 21.10 -7.14
CA TYR A 48 6.75 21.83 -8.34
C TYR A 48 5.33 22.41 -8.18
N PRO A 49 5.18 23.52 -7.43
CA PRO A 49 3.85 24.10 -7.15
C PRO A 49 3.11 24.61 -8.39
N ALA A 50 3.80 24.79 -9.52
CA ALA A 50 3.20 25.18 -10.80
C ALA A 50 2.51 24.04 -11.57
N LEU A 51 2.52 22.80 -11.06
CA LEU A 51 1.90 21.67 -11.74
C LEU A 51 0.36 21.76 -11.77
N PRO A 52 -0.29 21.45 -12.91
CA PRO A 52 -1.75 21.42 -13.00
C PRO A 52 -2.30 20.12 -12.38
N LEU A 53 -2.42 20.09 -11.05
CA LEU A 53 -2.84 18.93 -10.26
C LEU A 53 -4.26 18.41 -10.58
N ASP A 54 -5.09 19.24 -11.19
CA ASP A 54 -6.45 18.96 -11.63
C ASP A 54 -6.52 18.24 -13.00
N ARG A 55 -5.39 18.13 -13.71
CA ARG A 55 -5.33 17.56 -15.07
C ARG A 55 -4.60 16.23 -15.13
N PHE A 56 -4.88 15.47 -16.20
CA PHE A 56 -4.09 14.28 -16.52
C PHE A 56 -2.63 14.68 -16.83
N PRO A 57 -1.62 13.94 -16.34
CA PRO A 57 -1.70 12.71 -15.55
C PRO A 57 -1.79 12.93 -14.03
N TYR A 58 -1.52 14.14 -13.53
CA TYR A 58 -1.39 14.45 -12.09
C TYR A 58 -2.63 14.12 -11.27
N ARG A 59 -3.82 14.34 -11.83
CA ARG A 59 -5.10 14.04 -11.18
C ARG A 59 -5.23 12.58 -10.77
N TRP A 60 -4.61 11.64 -11.50
CA TRP A 60 -4.63 10.22 -11.13
C TRP A 60 -3.85 9.91 -9.85
N VAL A 61 -2.91 10.77 -9.49
CA VAL A 61 -2.18 10.67 -8.22
C VAL A 61 -2.91 11.43 -7.13
N VAL A 62 -3.41 12.63 -7.44
CA VAL A 62 -4.05 13.52 -6.47
C VAL A 62 -5.41 12.98 -6.01
N ALA A 63 -6.28 12.57 -6.93
CA ALA A 63 -7.64 12.14 -6.62
C ALA A 63 -7.73 11.00 -5.57
N PRO A 64 -6.96 9.88 -5.67
CA PRO A 64 -7.04 8.82 -4.68
C PRO A 64 -6.35 9.14 -3.36
N THR A 65 -5.36 10.04 -3.35
CA THR A 65 -4.58 10.38 -2.15
C THR A 65 -5.23 11.50 -1.32
N GLU A 66 -5.93 12.43 -1.96
CA GLU A 66 -6.45 13.64 -1.33
C GLU A 66 -7.42 13.39 -0.17
N PRO A 67 -8.40 12.46 -0.25
CA PRO A 67 -9.31 12.19 0.86
C PRO A 67 -8.60 11.71 2.13
N LEU A 68 -7.42 11.09 1.98
CA LEU A 68 -6.59 10.62 3.08
C LEU A 68 -5.65 11.73 3.59
N LEU A 69 -5.18 12.62 2.71
CA LEU A 69 -4.27 13.72 3.09
C LEU A 69 -5.00 14.88 3.76
N VAL A 70 -6.22 15.21 3.35
CA VAL A 70 -7.04 16.28 3.97
C VAL A 70 -7.12 16.16 5.50
N PRO A 71 -7.48 15.00 6.09
CA PRO A 71 -7.47 14.88 7.55
C PRO A 71 -6.06 14.96 8.13
N LEU A 72 -5.04 14.40 7.48
CA LEU A 72 -3.64 14.50 7.95
C LEU A 72 -3.16 15.96 8.03
N ARG A 73 -3.52 16.80 7.06
CA ARG A 73 -3.17 18.24 7.04
C ARG A 73 -3.81 19.04 8.18
N ARG A 74 -4.87 18.52 8.81
CA ARG A 74 -5.46 19.17 10.00
C ARG A 74 -4.56 19.01 11.22
N TRP A 75 -3.80 17.93 11.30
CA TRP A 75 -2.88 17.64 12.39
C TRP A 75 -1.46 18.12 12.09
N ILE A 76 -1.07 18.08 10.82
CA ILE A 76 0.29 18.38 10.36
C ILE A 76 0.20 19.51 9.32
N PRO A 77 0.31 20.78 9.76
CA PRO A 77 0.20 21.91 8.85
C PRO A 77 1.35 21.91 7.83
N PRO A 78 1.15 22.49 6.64
CA PRO A 78 2.21 22.66 5.65
C PRO A 78 3.40 23.44 6.21
N LEU A 79 4.61 23.01 5.90
CA LEU A 79 5.84 23.68 6.34
C LEU A 79 6.44 24.44 5.16
N GLY A 80 6.57 25.77 5.29
CA GLY A 80 7.15 26.60 4.24
C GLY A 80 6.39 26.55 2.90
N GLY A 81 5.07 26.32 2.95
CA GLY A 81 4.23 26.17 1.74
C GLY A 81 4.32 24.79 1.08
N LEU A 82 5.16 23.89 1.58
CA LEU A 82 5.23 22.50 1.13
C LEU A 82 4.30 21.60 1.96
N ASP A 83 3.54 20.77 1.27
CA ASP A 83 2.68 19.76 1.90
C ASP A 83 3.53 18.56 2.35
N ILE A 84 3.77 18.44 3.66
CA ILE A 84 4.53 17.34 4.26
C ILE A 84 3.65 16.12 4.55
N SER A 85 2.31 16.27 4.48
CA SER A 85 1.38 15.18 4.77
C SER A 85 1.60 13.90 3.94
N PRO A 86 2.04 13.94 2.66
CA PRO A 86 2.36 12.73 1.91
C PRO A 86 3.54 11.94 2.47
N VAL A 87 4.53 12.60 3.08
CA VAL A 87 5.68 11.93 3.74
C VAL A 87 5.17 11.06 4.90
N VAL A 88 4.24 11.61 5.67
CA VAL A 88 3.58 10.89 6.77
C VAL A 88 2.71 9.76 6.23
N GLY A 89 2.04 9.98 5.10
CA GLY A 89 1.33 8.93 4.36
C GLY A 89 2.22 7.74 3.98
N VAL A 90 3.43 8.00 3.45
CA VAL A 90 4.43 6.95 3.17
C VAL A 90 4.75 6.15 4.44
N GLY A 91 5.07 6.83 5.54
CA GLY A 91 5.42 6.19 6.80
C GLY A 91 4.28 5.33 7.35
N LEU A 92 3.07 5.88 7.39
CA LEU A 92 1.88 5.19 7.92
C LEU A 92 1.54 3.95 7.11
N PHE A 93 1.50 4.05 5.78
CA PHE A 93 1.16 2.91 4.92
C PHE A 93 2.27 1.86 4.89
N SER A 94 3.54 2.27 4.98
CA SER A 94 4.66 1.32 5.08
C SER A 94 4.62 0.56 6.41
N LEU A 95 4.34 1.26 7.51
CA LEU A 95 4.17 0.64 8.82
C LEU A 95 2.99 -0.33 8.83
N LEU A 96 1.83 0.07 8.29
CA LEU A 96 0.66 -0.80 8.17
C LEU A 96 0.98 -2.04 7.33
N ARG A 97 1.70 -1.87 6.21
CA ARG A 97 2.13 -3.00 5.37
C ARG A 97 3.05 -3.94 6.15
N GLU A 98 4.03 -3.43 6.89
CA GLU A 98 4.94 -4.28 7.66
C GLU A 98 4.22 -5.02 8.79
N ILE A 99 3.36 -4.32 9.55
CA ILE A 99 2.61 -4.94 10.66
C ILE A 99 1.63 -6.00 10.16
N LEU A 100 0.94 -5.75 9.04
CA LEU A 100 -0.08 -6.66 8.54
C LEU A 100 0.52 -7.81 7.72
N LEU A 101 1.56 -7.51 6.94
CA LEU A 101 2.00 -8.33 5.80
C LEU A 101 3.51 -8.57 5.75
N GLY A 102 4.27 -8.01 6.71
CA GLY A 102 5.72 -8.16 6.79
C GLY A 102 6.16 -9.59 7.14
N GLN A 103 7.45 -9.77 7.41
CA GLN A 103 8.00 -11.10 7.76
C GLN A 103 7.41 -11.67 9.05
N GLN A 104 7.04 -10.78 9.98
CA GLN A 104 6.32 -11.10 11.21
C GLN A 104 4.85 -10.62 11.17
N GLY A 105 4.34 -10.35 9.96
CA GLY A 105 3.05 -9.69 9.78
C GLY A 105 1.90 -10.50 10.36
N LEU A 106 0.89 -9.83 10.90
CA LEU A 106 -0.25 -10.49 11.55
C LEU A 106 -1.03 -11.43 10.63
N LEU A 107 -1.04 -11.17 9.32
CA LEU A 107 -1.79 -11.94 8.32
C LEU A 107 -0.92 -12.92 7.53
N THR A 108 0.40 -12.78 7.59
CA THR A 108 1.39 -13.59 6.86
C THR A 108 2.22 -14.48 7.79
N GLY A 109 2.35 -14.11 9.06
CA GLY A 109 3.15 -14.75 10.10
C GLY A 109 2.39 -15.84 10.85
N TRP A 110 2.01 -16.92 10.16
CA TRP A 110 1.59 -18.20 10.74
C TRP A 110 2.03 -19.37 9.84
N GLY A 111 3.30 -19.35 9.38
CA GLY A 111 3.80 -20.33 8.41
C GLY A 111 5.32 -20.41 8.32
N GLY A 112 6.00 -20.35 9.46
CA GLY A 112 7.35 -20.90 9.60
C GLY A 112 7.29 -22.40 9.87
#